data_AF-A0A8T4FP38-F1
#
_entry.id   AF-A0A8T4FP38-F1
#
_cell.length_a   1.000
_cell.length_b   1.000
_cell.length_c   1.000
_cell.angle_alpha   90.00
_cell.angle_beta   90.00
_cell.angle_gamma   90.00
#
_symmetry.space_group_name_H-M   'P 1'
#
loop_
_entity.id
_entity.type
_entity.pdbx_description
1 polymer ?
#
loop_
_entity_poly.entity_id
_entity_poly.type
_entity_poly.pdbx_seq_one_letter_code
_entity_poly.pdbx_strand_id
1 'polypeptide(L)'
;ARTVIDKRLYPELQREYCSDPQAGPCPCYNVGDEFVFERDDGKDHFWHGGLGTLVRTDADPAKTAGGPCLPHCSEAWDAISRYIYAGLQGGSIMKGWMKDENVMIACCSDGTRPVVFKIERIDVEDDAPSQKTAEEPSKPVVDAVRPAEPSKPAASAARPAEPPKKDSSSARPAGLPDLFESPAPADFRTDGEFVPELGFGRYWRLNYSFLSPEEQKAYVAMEDAIRRGFSSVKVDLPADNNRLMRIAKSLIEDNWSLFYVDTSITVVQEPGRVDVCFKYNRFKDDRAVLLEKMKGVAREVFETRVKGCRTRYDAEIAIHDYLVENVVYDVSDQELAHSPLGPLLWKKGVCEGISEAFTFLACSCGLKAAMASGTLKKSNHRWNIVELEGERYHVDVTSDLSGLHAYFNCSDALISKTHTPSKKMGCGSDRLNFYKVNGCMFKTAYDAKSYIESKSGAGRGSVFEFMTENGVMPQEVTRMARNGAGGSVGITVTNLDYRFYRIIIK
;
A
#
# COMPACT_ATOMS: atom_id res chain seq x y z
N ALA A 1 -7.05 -28.71 14.20
CA ALA A 1 -6.08 -28.89 15.31
C ALA A 1 -4.66 -29.02 14.77
N ARG A 2 -3.66 -28.75 15.61
CA ARG A 2 -2.24 -28.91 15.27
C ARG A 2 -1.48 -29.46 16.46
N THR A 3 -0.51 -30.32 16.21
CA THR A 3 0.35 -30.89 17.26
C THR A 3 1.81 -30.72 16.88
N VAL A 4 2.65 -30.30 17.83
CA VAL A 4 4.12 -30.37 17.65
C VAL A 4 4.54 -31.84 17.80
N ILE A 5 5.05 -32.42 16.72
CA ILE A 5 5.38 -33.85 16.69
C ILE A 5 6.88 -34.14 16.81
N ASP A 6 7.73 -33.17 16.48
CA ASP A 6 9.17 -33.33 16.58
C ASP A 6 9.88 -31.97 16.70
N LYS A 7 11.07 -31.97 17.29
CA LYS A 7 11.99 -30.83 17.36
C LYS A 7 13.38 -31.33 17.05
N ARG A 8 14.05 -30.69 16.10
CA ARG A 8 15.42 -31.01 15.73
C ARG A 8 16.36 -29.91 16.20
N LEU A 9 17.63 -30.27 16.29
CA LEU A 9 18.75 -29.38 16.56
C LEU A 9 19.91 -29.85 15.69
N TYR A 10 20.57 -28.90 15.03
CA TYR A 10 21.80 -29.12 14.26
C TYR A 10 22.95 -28.39 14.97
N PRO A 11 23.58 -29.01 15.99
CA PRO A 11 24.56 -28.33 16.84
C PRO A 11 25.80 -27.84 16.08
N GLU A 12 26.18 -28.53 15.01
CA GLU A 12 27.25 -28.13 14.11
C GLU A 12 26.93 -26.81 13.41
N LEU A 13 25.71 -26.64 12.90
CA LEU A 13 25.29 -25.41 12.25
C LEU A 13 25.17 -24.26 13.25
N GLN A 14 24.69 -24.52 14.48
CA GLN A 14 24.68 -23.49 15.52
C GLN A 14 26.09 -23.03 15.89
N ARG A 15 27.03 -23.96 16.08
CA ARG A 15 28.42 -23.61 16.41
C ARG A 15 29.12 -22.81 15.32
N GLU A 16 28.82 -23.11 14.06
CA GLU A 16 29.48 -22.48 12.91
C GLU A 16 28.85 -21.13 12.53
N TYR A 17 27.52 -21.00 12.62
CA TYR A 17 26.79 -19.87 12.03
C TYR A 17 26.00 -19.01 13.03
N CYS A 18 25.66 -19.51 14.23
CA CYS A 18 24.92 -18.72 15.21
C CYS A 18 25.85 -17.87 16.08
N SER A 19 25.38 -16.68 16.45
CA SER A 19 26.09 -15.81 17.41
C SER A 19 26.20 -16.44 18.79
N ASP A 20 25.18 -17.17 19.22
CA ASP A 20 25.23 -18.10 20.35
C ASP A 20 25.42 -19.53 19.83
N PRO A 21 26.63 -20.11 19.95
CA PRO A 21 26.92 -21.46 19.47
C PRO A 21 26.23 -22.57 20.30
N GLN A 22 25.57 -22.22 21.41
CA GLN A 22 24.84 -23.13 22.31
C GLN A 22 23.35 -22.73 22.46
N ALA A 23 22.78 -22.03 21.47
CA ALA A 23 21.39 -21.56 21.50
C ALA A 23 20.35 -22.68 21.71
N GLY A 24 20.72 -23.93 21.43
CA GLY A 24 19.93 -25.11 21.77
C GLY A 24 18.65 -25.26 20.93
N PRO A 25 17.77 -26.22 21.27
CA PRO A 25 16.51 -26.43 20.56
C PRO A 25 15.55 -25.25 20.77
N CYS A 26 14.53 -25.13 19.91
CA CYS A 26 13.57 -24.02 20.00
C CYS A 26 12.93 -23.94 21.41
N PRO A 27 12.94 -22.78 22.09
CA PRO A 27 12.37 -22.66 23.43
C PRO A 27 10.85 -22.42 23.43
N CYS A 28 10.27 -22.03 22.30
CA CYS A 28 8.88 -21.57 22.23
C CYS A 28 7.85 -22.68 21.97
N TYR A 29 8.32 -23.89 21.64
CA TYR A 29 7.49 -25.05 21.31
C TYR A 29 8.01 -26.28 22.03
N ASN A 30 7.13 -27.19 22.41
CA ASN A 30 7.45 -28.45 23.06
C ASN A 30 6.77 -29.59 22.30
N VAL A 31 7.43 -30.74 22.21
CA VAL A 31 6.83 -31.92 21.56
C VAL A 31 5.61 -32.34 22.38
N GLY A 32 4.47 -32.50 21.71
CA GLY A 32 3.18 -32.76 22.35
C GLY A 32 2.30 -31.54 22.60
N ASP A 33 2.76 -30.31 22.31
CA ASP A 33 1.90 -29.14 22.35
C ASP A 33 0.77 -29.27 21.33
N GLU A 34 -0.47 -28.96 21.74
CA GLU A 34 -1.66 -29.01 20.90
C GLU A 34 -2.31 -27.63 20.78
N PHE A 35 -2.72 -27.29 19.55
CA PHE A 35 -3.35 -26.02 19.20
C PHE A 35 -4.68 -26.23 18.48
N VAL A 36 -5.69 -25.44 18.82
CA VAL A 36 -6.99 -25.42 18.15
C VAL A 36 -7.23 -24.02 17.57
N PHE A 37 -7.53 -24.00 16.27
CA PHE A 37 -7.84 -22.79 15.52
C PHE A 37 -9.32 -22.84 15.18
N GLU A 38 -10.03 -21.76 15.52
CA GLU A 38 -11.47 -21.57 15.38
C GLU A 38 -11.69 -20.20 14.75
N ARG A 39 -12.81 -20.04 14.06
CA ARG A 39 -13.17 -18.79 13.39
C ARG A 39 -14.69 -18.62 13.48
N ASP A 40 -15.10 -17.96 14.54
CA ASP A 40 -16.49 -17.83 14.95
C ASP A 40 -16.78 -16.34 15.21
N ASP A 41 -18.06 -15.96 15.30
CA ASP A 41 -18.49 -14.59 15.64
C ASP A 41 -18.05 -14.21 17.06
N GLY A 42 -16.79 -13.78 17.20
CA GLY A 42 -16.17 -13.35 18.46
C GLY A 42 -14.75 -13.89 18.70
N LYS A 43 -14.25 -14.85 17.92
CA LYS A 43 -12.88 -15.37 18.03
C LYS A 43 -12.30 -15.59 16.63
N ASP A 44 -11.28 -14.81 16.28
CA ASP A 44 -10.50 -15.04 15.05
C ASP A 44 -9.03 -15.29 15.40
N HIS A 45 -8.75 -16.51 15.85
CA HIS A 45 -7.41 -16.93 16.25
C HIS A 45 -6.39 -16.81 15.10
N PHE A 46 -6.87 -16.90 13.85
CA PHE A 46 -6.01 -16.79 12.67
C PHE A 46 -5.40 -15.39 12.53
N TRP A 47 -6.20 -14.32 12.68
CA TRP A 47 -5.69 -12.96 12.52
C TRP A 47 -4.86 -12.43 13.70
N HIS A 48 -4.83 -13.18 14.81
CA HIS A 48 -3.95 -12.91 15.96
C HIS A 48 -2.69 -13.78 15.99
N GLY A 49 -2.30 -14.38 14.85
CA GLY A 49 -1.10 -15.23 14.78
C GLY A 49 -1.18 -16.48 15.67
N GLY A 50 -2.40 -16.96 15.91
CA GLY A 50 -2.70 -18.08 16.80
C GLY A 50 -2.58 -17.78 18.29
N LEU A 51 -2.59 -16.52 18.73
CA LEU A 51 -2.66 -16.19 20.15
C LEU A 51 -3.90 -16.84 20.81
N GLY A 52 -3.71 -17.50 21.95
CA GLY A 52 -4.79 -18.19 22.67
C GLY A 52 -5.24 -19.51 22.05
N THR A 53 -4.53 -20.06 21.06
CA THR A 53 -4.87 -21.35 20.43
C THR A 53 -4.32 -22.57 21.16
N LEU A 54 -3.35 -22.39 22.06
CA LEU A 54 -2.73 -23.48 22.82
C LEU A 54 -3.74 -24.09 23.79
N VAL A 55 -4.12 -25.34 23.53
CA VAL A 55 -5.07 -26.10 24.36
C VAL A 55 -4.39 -27.13 25.25
N ARG A 56 -3.16 -27.55 24.91
CA ARG A 56 -2.39 -28.52 25.71
C ARG A 56 -0.89 -28.24 25.60
N THR A 57 -0.21 -28.21 26.75
CA THR A 57 1.27 -28.18 26.83
C THR A 57 1.71 -28.77 28.17
N ASP A 58 2.92 -29.35 28.21
CA ASP A 58 3.60 -29.75 29.46
C ASP A 58 4.53 -28.64 30.00
N ALA A 59 4.61 -27.50 29.31
CA ALA A 59 5.42 -26.35 29.69
C ALA A 59 4.57 -25.18 30.22
N ASP A 60 5.22 -24.07 30.53
CA ASP A 60 4.55 -22.83 30.94
C ASP A 60 3.75 -22.25 29.75
N PRO A 61 2.41 -22.17 29.82
CA PRO A 61 1.58 -21.66 28.72
C PRO A 61 1.91 -20.20 28.35
N ALA A 62 2.33 -19.36 29.30
CA ALA A 62 2.66 -17.96 29.02
C ALA A 62 3.94 -17.80 28.17
N LYS A 63 4.80 -18.84 28.15
CA LYS A 63 6.06 -18.88 27.39
C LYS A 63 5.99 -19.81 26.18
N THR A 64 4.87 -20.48 25.99
CA THR A 64 4.64 -21.40 24.87
C THR A 64 3.90 -20.66 23.77
N ALA A 65 4.38 -20.77 22.54
CA ALA A 65 3.76 -20.14 21.39
C ALA A 65 2.32 -20.61 21.21
N GLY A 66 1.41 -19.71 20.85
CA GLY A 66 -0.02 -19.96 20.85
C GLY A 66 -0.70 -19.82 22.21
N GLY A 67 0.06 -19.60 23.29
CA GLY A 67 -0.46 -19.31 24.63
C GLY A 67 -1.10 -17.91 24.76
N PRO A 68 -1.49 -17.49 25.98
CA PRO A 68 -2.19 -16.22 26.19
C PRO A 68 -1.34 -14.97 25.96
N CYS A 69 -0.01 -15.11 25.97
CA CYS A 69 0.91 -13.97 25.91
C CYS A 69 1.93 -14.05 24.76
N LEU A 70 1.97 -15.16 24.03
CA LEU A 70 2.98 -15.43 23.01
C LEU A 70 2.32 -16.02 21.76
N PRO A 71 2.15 -15.25 20.66
CA PRO A 71 1.65 -15.79 19.40
C PRO A 71 2.70 -16.71 18.75
N HIS A 72 2.33 -17.39 17.66
CA HIS A 72 3.30 -18.13 16.87
C HIS A 72 4.36 -17.19 16.27
N CYS A 73 5.64 -17.61 16.33
CA CYS A 73 6.73 -16.85 15.70
C CYS A 73 6.61 -16.83 14.16
N SER A 74 7.24 -15.84 13.52
CA SER A 74 7.21 -15.65 12.06
C SER A 74 7.58 -16.91 11.28
N GLU A 75 8.68 -17.57 11.65
CA GLU A 75 9.19 -18.76 10.96
C GLU A 75 8.21 -19.94 11.00
N ALA A 76 7.47 -20.08 12.09
CA ALA A 76 6.45 -21.11 12.21
C ALA A 76 5.15 -20.68 11.53
N TRP A 77 4.76 -19.41 11.66
CA TRP A 77 3.51 -18.87 11.11
C TRP A 77 3.51 -18.86 9.58
N ASP A 78 4.59 -18.43 8.95
CA ASP A 78 4.75 -18.45 7.49
C ASP A 78 4.64 -19.88 6.93
N ALA A 79 5.22 -20.84 7.64
CA ALA A 79 5.21 -22.25 7.23
C ALA A 79 3.82 -22.91 7.32
N ILE A 80 2.94 -22.45 8.21
CA ILE A 80 1.68 -23.16 8.52
C ILE A 80 0.40 -22.40 8.16
N SER A 81 0.44 -21.07 8.14
CA SER A 81 -0.76 -20.22 8.14
C SER A 81 -1.66 -20.50 6.95
N ARG A 82 -1.09 -20.62 5.74
CA ARG A 82 -1.85 -20.98 4.53
C ARG A 82 -2.63 -22.29 4.64
N TYR A 83 -2.08 -23.29 5.35
CA TYR A 83 -2.75 -24.58 5.54
C TYR A 83 -3.82 -24.51 6.62
N ILE A 84 -3.58 -23.75 7.69
CA ILE A 84 -4.59 -23.45 8.70
C ILE A 84 -5.77 -22.72 8.06
N TYR A 85 -5.49 -21.70 7.24
CA TYR A 85 -6.51 -20.96 6.52
C TYR A 85 -7.31 -21.85 5.57
N ALA A 86 -6.64 -22.69 4.78
CA ALA A 86 -7.32 -23.66 3.90
C ALA A 86 -8.23 -24.61 4.69
N GLY A 87 -7.77 -25.10 5.85
CA GLY A 87 -8.57 -25.93 6.75
C GLY A 87 -9.80 -25.18 7.29
N LEU A 88 -9.64 -23.93 7.73
CA LEU A 88 -10.73 -23.08 8.23
C LEU A 88 -11.78 -22.72 7.16
N GLN A 89 -11.45 -22.85 5.87
CA GLN A 89 -12.39 -22.63 4.76
C GLN A 89 -13.05 -23.92 4.24
N GLY A 90 -12.84 -25.06 4.92
CA GLY A 90 -13.40 -26.35 4.50
C GLY A 90 -12.73 -26.96 3.26
N GLY A 91 -11.56 -26.47 2.85
CA GLY A 91 -10.77 -27.03 1.76
C GLY A 91 -9.93 -28.25 2.19
N SER A 92 -9.59 -29.13 1.25
CA SER A 92 -8.59 -30.19 1.50
C SER A 92 -7.21 -29.56 1.72
N ILE A 93 -6.47 -29.97 2.75
CA ILE A 93 -5.15 -29.39 3.05
C ILE A 93 -4.10 -29.87 2.01
N MET A 94 -4.04 -31.18 1.72
CA MET A 94 -3.03 -31.78 0.82
C MET A 94 -3.62 -32.92 -0.04
N LYS A 95 -4.58 -32.58 -0.90
CA LYS A 95 -5.24 -33.51 -1.82
C LYS A 95 -4.24 -34.32 -2.65
N GLY A 96 -4.38 -35.65 -2.65
CA GLY A 96 -3.54 -36.56 -3.44
C GLY A 96 -2.06 -36.65 -3.05
N TRP A 97 -1.61 -35.97 -1.99
CA TRP A 97 -0.22 -36.01 -1.52
C TRP A 97 -0.07 -36.74 -0.17
N MET A 98 -0.96 -36.43 0.78
CA MET A 98 -0.99 -37.08 2.08
C MET A 98 -1.97 -38.27 2.08
N LYS A 99 -1.74 -39.25 2.96
CA LYS A 99 -2.65 -40.42 3.11
C LYS A 99 -4.08 -40.01 3.50
N ASP A 100 -4.17 -38.92 4.25
CA ASP A 100 -5.40 -38.24 4.61
C ASP A 100 -5.27 -36.80 4.10
N GLU A 101 -6.20 -36.37 3.23
CA GLU A 101 -6.17 -35.07 2.57
C GLU A 101 -6.41 -33.91 3.54
N ASN A 102 -6.95 -34.19 4.73
CA ASN A 102 -7.17 -33.24 5.82
C ASN A 102 -5.94 -33.11 6.74
N VAL A 103 -4.86 -33.84 6.48
CA VAL A 103 -3.64 -33.85 7.28
C VAL A 103 -2.45 -33.32 6.47
N MET A 104 -1.55 -32.58 7.13
CA MET A 104 -0.28 -32.13 6.57
C MET A 104 0.83 -32.16 7.64
N ILE A 105 2.06 -32.47 7.22
CA ILE A 105 3.26 -32.29 8.05
C ILE A 105 4.01 -31.05 7.55
N ALA A 106 4.16 -30.06 8.42
CA ALA A 106 4.88 -28.82 8.13
C ALA A 106 6.07 -28.64 9.08
N CYS A 107 7.10 -27.94 8.62
CA CYS A 107 8.29 -27.62 9.40
C CYS A 107 8.51 -26.10 9.35
N CYS A 108 8.86 -25.48 10.48
CA CYS A 108 9.26 -24.07 10.44
C CYS A 108 10.58 -23.89 9.69
N SER A 109 10.82 -22.66 9.22
CA SER A 109 12.00 -22.31 8.42
C SER A 109 13.28 -22.07 9.24
N ASP A 110 13.28 -22.36 10.56
CA ASP A 110 14.48 -22.31 11.39
C ASP A 110 15.41 -23.49 11.04
N GLY A 111 16.37 -23.24 10.16
CA GLY A 111 17.29 -24.26 9.65
C GLY A 111 18.24 -24.85 10.69
N THR A 112 18.43 -24.22 11.86
CA THR A 112 19.36 -24.70 12.89
C THR A 112 18.66 -25.48 14.01
N ARG A 113 17.39 -25.20 14.26
CA ARG A 113 16.58 -25.86 15.30
C ARG A 113 15.09 -25.99 14.90
N PRO A 114 14.79 -26.70 13.79
CA PRO A 114 13.44 -26.71 13.25
C PRO A 114 12.44 -27.44 14.15
N VAL A 115 11.19 -26.99 14.09
CA VAL A 115 10.04 -27.58 14.77
C VAL A 115 9.10 -28.16 13.72
N VAL A 116 8.67 -29.40 13.92
CA VAL A 116 7.80 -30.14 13.00
C VAL A 116 6.41 -30.27 13.60
N PHE A 117 5.42 -30.03 12.76
CA PHE A 117 4.03 -29.93 13.16
C PHE A 117 3.16 -30.85 12.30
N LYS A 118 2.25 -31.56 12.94
CA LYS A 118 1.10 -32.18 12.29
C LYS A 118 -0.06 -31.19 12.30
N ILE A 119 -0.57 -30.82 11.13
CA ILE A 119 -1.76 -29.98 10.97
C ILE A 119 -2.90 -30.90 10.51
N GLU A 120 -4.06 -30.77 11.14
CA GLU A 120 -5.23 -31.60 10.88
C GLU A 120 -6.50 -30.74 10.89
N ARG A 121 -7.28 -30.82 9.80
CA ARG A 121 -8.63 -30.24 9.76
C ARG A 121 -9.57 -31.16 10.52
N ILE A 122 -10.36 -30.59 11.42
CA ILE A 122 -11.43 -31.32 12.13
C ILE A 122 -12.74 -30.77 11.60
N ASP A 123 -13.55 -31.65 11.00
CA ASP A 123 -14.89 -31.32 10.55
C ASP A 123 -15.86 -31.61 11.71
N VAL A 124 -16.80 -30.69 11.97
CA VAL A 124 -17.87 -30.89 12.95
C VAL A 124 -19.14 -31.23 12.16
N GLU A 125 -19.81 -32.33 12.49
CA GLU A 125 -21.09 -32.68 11.87
C GLU A 125 -22.22 -31.82 12.46
N ASP A 126 -22.93 -31.07 11.61
CA ASP A 126 -24.13 -30.34 11.98
C ASP A 126 -25.32 -31.30 12.14
N ASP A 127 -25.67 -31.64 13.38
CA ASP A 127 -26.95 -32.31 13.70
C ASP A 127 -28.12 -31.29 13.61
N ALA A 128 -28.55 -30.93 12.39
CA ALA A 128 -29.89 -30.39 12.13
C ALA A 128 -30.28 -30.54 10.64
N PRO A 129 -31.49 -31.04 10.31
CA PRO A 129 -31.83 -31.43 8.94
C PRO A 129 -32.22 -30.21 8.10
N SER A 130 -31.40 -29.86 7.11
CA SER A 130 -31.76 -28.90 6.06
C SER A 130 -32.53 -29.60 4.93
N GLN A 131 -33.68 -29.01 4.59
CA GLN A 131 -34.57 -29.48 3.53
C GLN A 131 -33.88 -29.40 2.16
N LYS A 132 -33.98 -30.50 1.41
CA LYS A 132 -33.57 -30.62 0.01
C LYS A 132 -34.32 -29.62 -0.88
N THR A 133 -33.60 -28.96 -1.79
CA THR A 133 -34.10 -28.69 -3.14
C THR A 133 -32.94 -28.60 -4.16
N ALA A 134 -32.91 -29.60 -5.04
CA ALA A 134 -32.52 -29.63 -6.46
C ALA A 134 -31.11 -29.15 -6.91
N GLU A 135 -30.28 -30.14 -7.27
CA GLU A 135 -29.17 -30.05 -8.22
C GLU A 135 -29.66 -29.80 -9.67
N GLU A 136 -28.86 -29.09 -10.47
CA GLU A 136 -28.41 -29.45 -11.85
C GLU A 136 -27.66 -28.26 -12.53
N PRO A 137 -26.80 -28.47 -13.55
CA PRO A 137 -25.69 -29.41 -13.67
C PRO A 137 -24.36 -28.70 -14.08
N SER A 138 -23.24 -29.38 -13.85
CA SER A 138 -21.87 -28.93 -14.18
C SER A 138 -21.60 -28.80 -15.69
N LYS A 139 -20.99 -27.69 -16.13
CA LYS A 139 -20.37 -27.56 -17.46
C LYS A 139 -18.95 -28.16 -17.47
N PRO A 140 -18.49 -28.75 -18.60
CA PRO A 140 -17.23 -29.48 -18.65
C PRO A 140 -16.01 -28.55 -18.67
N VAL A 141 -14.99 -28.90 -17.89
CA VAL A 141 -13.66 -28.28 -17.95
C VAL A 141 -12.90 -28.90 -19.12
N VAL A 142 -12.43 -28.04 -20.03
CA VAL A 142 -11.53 -28.41 -21.13
C VAL A 142 -10.09 -28.40 -20.65
N ASP A 143 -9.38 -29.50 -20.88
CA ASP A 143 -7.96 -29.67 -20.57
C ASP A 143 -7.08 -28.67 -21.33
N ALA A 144 -6.38 -27.80 -20.60
CA ALA A 144 -5.35 -26.94 -21.14
C ALA A 144 -3.96 -27.58 -20.92
N VAL A 145 -3.39 -28.05 -22.03
CA VAL A 145 -2.03 -28.59 -22.16
C VAL A 145 -0.98 -27.52 -21.79
N ARG A 146 -0.07 -27.82 -20.85
CA ARG A 146 1.14 -27.03 -20.57
C ARG A 146 2.20 -27.26 -21.65
N PRO A 147 2.80 -26.22 -22.25
CA PRO A 147 4.05 -26.37 -23.01
C PRO A 147 5.27 -26.43 -22.10
N ALA A 148 6.28 -27.19 -22.54
CA ALA A 148 7.51 -27.53 -21.85
C ALA A 148 8.52 -26.37 -21.74
N GLU A 149 9.27 -26.35 -20.63
CA GLU A 149 10.46 -25.51 -20.42
C GLU A 149 11.69 -26.07 -21.16
N PRO A 150 12.55 -25.21 -21.75
CA PRO A 150 13.88 -25.62 -22.16
C PRO A 150 14.95 -25.29 -21.10
N SER A 151 15.91 -26.21 -21.00
CA SER A 151 17.01 -26.33 -20.05
C SER A 151 18.14 -25.29 -20.19
N LYS A 152 18.80 -25.02 -19.06
CA LYS A 152 20.07 -24.29 -18.84
C LYS A 152 21.23 -24.71 -19.77
N PRO A 153 22.29 -23.88 -19.82
CA PRO A 153 23.59 -24.40 -19.41
C PRO A 153 24.35 -23.51 -18.39
N ALA A 154 25.21 -24.17 -17.63
CA ALA A 154 26.07 -23.62 -16.57
C ALA A 154 27.34 -22.96 -17.13
N ALA A 155 27.88 -21.96 -16.41
CA ALA A 155 29.25 -21.49 -16.56
C ALA A 155 29.85 -21.07 -15.21
N SER A 156 31.16 -21.23 -15.12
CA SER A 156 31.99 -21.43 -13.93
C SER A 156 32.80 -20.20 -13.52
N ALA A 157 32.99 -20.03 -12.20
CA ALA A 157 34.11 -19.47 -11.43
C ALA A 157 34.89 -18.22 -11.92
N ALA A 158 34.98 -17.20 -11.04
CA ALA A 158 36.19 -16.89 -10.23
C ALA A 158 36.09 -15.49 -9.55
N ARG A 159 36.54 -15.40 -8.30
CA ARG A 159 36.71 -14.17 -7.50
C ARG A 159 38.07 -13.50 -7.75
N PRO A 160 38.20 -12.19 -7.43
CA PRO A 160 39.35 -11.68 -6.67
C PRO A 160 38.89 -10.77 -5.49
N ALA A 161 39.29 -11.04 -4.24
CA ALA A 161 40.47 -10.54 -3.51
C ALA A 161 40.30 -9.13 -2.88
N GLU A 162 40.16 -9.08 -1.55
CA GLU A 162 40.22 -7.88 -0.68
C GLU A 162 41.67 -7.49 -0.31
N PRO A 163 41.89 -6.22 0.10
CA PRO A 163 42.82 -5.95 1.19
C PRO A 163 42.33 -4.81 2.14
N PRO A 164 43.06 -4.40 3.20
CA PRO A 164 42.98 -4.93 4.56
C PRO A 164 42.49 -3.93 5.63
N LYS A 165 42.16 -4.43 6.82
CA LYS A 165 41.77 -3.69 8.03
C LYS A 165 42.95 -2.96 8.70
N LYS A 166 42.66 -1.84 9.37
CA LYS A 166 43.45 -1.29 10.50
C LYS A 166 42.53 -0.89 11.66
N ASP A 167 42.94 -1.31 12.85
CA ASP A 167 42.32 -1.06 14.16
C ASP A 167 42.53 0.39 14.66
N SER A 168 41.57 0.95 15.42
CA SER A 168 41.64 1.02 16.90
C SER A 168 40.68 2.05 17.52
N SER A 169 39.84 1.55 18.45
CA SER A 169 39.32 2.14 19.70
C SER A 169 38.59 3.49 19.73
N SER A 170 37.30 3.49 20.11
CA SER A 170 36.85 3.73 21.50
C SER A 170 35.34 3.51 21.64
N ALA A 171 34.92 2.99 22.80
CA ALA A 171 33.59 2.39 23.04
C ALA A 171 32.47 3.41 23.32
N ARG A 172 31.24 3.11 22.86
CA ARG A 172 29.94 3.51 23.41
C ARG A 172 28.89 2.41 23.12
N PRO A 173 27.84 2.25 23.95
CA PRO A 173 26.92 1.12 23.86
C PRO A 173 26.05 1.23 22.60
N ALA A 174 25.88 0.13 21.87
CA ALA A 174 25.10 0.09 20.64
C ALA A 174 23.59 0.18 20.96
N GLY A 175 23.07 1.42 20.94
CA GLY A 175 21.65 1.68 20.73
C GLY A 175 21.24 1.31 19.31
N LEU A 176 19.95 1.03 19.12
CA LEU A 176 19.35 0.91 17.79
C LEU A 176 19.81 2.08 16.90
N PRO A 177 20.14 1.86 15.62
CA PRO A 177 20.39 2.97 14.72
C PRO A 177 19.13 3.86 14.66
N ASP A 178 19.32 5.14 14.91
CA ASP A 178 18.26 6.14 14.83
C ASP A 178 17.86 6.28 13.35
N LEU A 179 16.75 5.63 12.97
CA LEU A 179 16.22 5.59 11.59
C LEU A 179 15.85 6.98 11.03
N PHE A 180 16.00 8.05 11.83
CA PHE A 180 15.59 9.41 11.53
C PHE A 180 16.71 10.46 11.62
N GLU A 181 17.96 10.08 11.92
CA GLU A 181 19.12 10.96 11.68
C GLU A 181 19.47 11.01 10.18
N SER A 182 18.50 11.39 9.34
CA SER A 182 18.84 11.96 8.04
C SER A 182 19.08 13.45 8.24
N PRO A 183 20.14 14.03 7.65
CA PRO A 183 20.25 15.49 7.56
C PRO A 183 18.98 16.06 6.91
N ALA A 184 18.72 17.35 7.12
CA ALA A 184 17.59 18.06 6.51
C ALA A 184 17.35 17.56 5.07
N PRO A 185 16.10 17.22 4.70
CA PRO A 185 15.82 16.54 3.44
C PRO A 185 16.49 17.27 2.29
N ALA A 186 17.37 16.58 1.56
CA ALA A 186 18.02 17.15 0.39
C ALA A 186 16.94 17.56 -0.62
N ASP A 187 17.01 18.81 -1.11
CA ASP A 187 16.05 19.33 -2.07
C ASP A 187 15.95 18.43 -3.30
N PHE A 188 14.73 18.28 -3.82
CA PHE A 188 14.52 17.62 -5.11
C PHE A 188 15.31 18.37 -6.19
N ARG A 189 16.15 17.67 -6.96
CA ARG A 189 16.87 18.25 -8.10
C ARG A 189 15.85 18.94 -9.03
N THR A 190 16.00 20.24 -9.27
CA THR A 190 15.06 21.02 -10.08
C THR A 190 15.48 21.12 -11.55
N ASP A 191 16.76 20.90 -11.86
CA ASP A 191 17.33 21.33 -13.15
C ASP A 191 18.16 20.18 -13.77
N GLY A 192 17.57 19.34 -14.62
CA GLY A 192 18.30 18.28 -15.33
C GLY A 192 17.43 17.19 -15.96
N GLU A 193 18.06 16.29 -16.74
CA GLU A 193 17.43 15.06 -17.25
C GLU A 193 16.83 14.25 -16.09
N PHE A 194 15.68 13.63 -16.32
CA PHE A 194 15.05 12.80 -15.31
C PHE A 194 15.90 11.55 -15.07
N VAL A 195 16.56 11.49 -13.91
CA VAL A 195 17.27 10.32 -13.44
C VAL A 195 16.50 9.77 -12.23
N PRO A 196 15.74 8.69 -12.40
CA PRO A 196 14.96 8.11 -11.30
C PRO A 196 15.92 7.52 -10.26
N GLU A 197 15.79 7.96 -9.01
CA GLU A 197 16.52 7.43 -7.85
C GLU A 197 15.57 7.30 -6.65
N LEU A 198 15.88 6.38 -5.73
CA LEU A 198 15.10 6.24 -4.50
C LEU A 198 15.39 7.40 -3.53
N GLY A 199 14.34 8.16 -3.21
CA GLY A 199 14.39 9.37 -2.39
C GLY A 199 13.92 9.18 -0.95
N PHE A 200 14.24 8.06 -0.30
CA PHE A 200 13.76 7.83 1.08
C PHE A 200 14.19 8.96 2.03
N GLY A 201 13.23 9.47 2.79
CA GLY A 201 13.42 10.62 3.68
C GLY A 201 13.32 11.99 2.99
N ARG A 202 13.16 12.04 1.66
CA ARG A 202 12.82 13.27 0.93
C ARG A 202 11.30 13.37 0.79
N TYR A 203 10.74 14.50 1.20
CA TYR A 203 9.32 14.83 1.03
C TYR A 203 9.22 16.32 0.76
N TRP A 204 8.21 16.70 -0.02
CA TRP A 204 8.01 18.08 -0.40
C TRP A 204 7.14 18.78 0.65
N ARG A 205 7.73 19.72 1.38
CA ARG A 205 7.03 20.52 2.41
C ARG A 205 6.20 21.64 1.77
N LEU A 206 5.24 21.27 0.93
CA LEU A 206 4.39 22.22 0.22
C LEU A 206 3.48 22.98 1.20
N ASN A 207 2.88 22.31 2.18
CA ASN A 207 1.97 22.98 3.11
C ASN A 207 2.73 23.93 4.05
N TYR A 208 3.94 23.54 4.48
CA TYR A 208 4.88 24.39 5.21
C TYR A 208 5.15 25.74 4.51
N SER A 209 5.28 25.76 3.17
CA SER A 209 5.64 26.97 2.43
C SER A 209 4.58 28.08 2.50
N PHE A 210 3.38 27.76 2.96
CA PHE A 210 2.28 28.70 3.14
C PHE A 210 2.07 29.15 4.59
N LEU A 211 2.85 28.60 5.53
CA LEU A 211 2.81 29.00 6.94
C LEU A 211 3.59 30.30 7.13
N SER A 212 3.17 31.14 8.10
CA SER A 212 3.96 32.31 8.48
C SER A 212 5.29 31.90 9.15
N PRO A 213 6.31 32.78 9.22
CA PRO A 213 7.58 32.45 9.85
C PRO A 213 7.46 31.92 11.30
N GLU A 214 6.50 32.43 12.08
CA GLU A 214 6.23 31.96 13.45
C GLU A 214 5.55 30.58 13.45
N GLU A 215 4.66 30.33 12.50
CA GLU A 215 3.99 29.03 12.33
C GLU A 215 4.95 27.95 11.85
N GLN A 216 5.90 28.32 11.00
CA GLN A 216 6.99 27.45 10.56
C GLN A 216 7.86 26.98 11.73
N LYS A 217 8.15 27.86 12.70
CA LYS A 217 8.86 27.47 13.92
C LYS A 217 8.07 26.45 14.74
N ALA A 218 6.77 26.67 14.91
CA ALA A 218 5.91 25.72 15.60
C ALA A 218 5.81 24.38 14.86
N TYR A 219 5.70 24.40 13.52
CA TYR A 219 5.75 23.21 12.67
C TYR A 219 7.01 22.38 12.93
N VAL A 220 8.19 23.01 12.88
CA VAL A 220 9.47 22.32 13.07
C VAL A 220 9.61 21.78 14.48
N ALA A 221 9.16 22.53 15.49
CA ALA A 221 9.15 22.07 16.88
C ALA A 221 8.24 20.83 17.07
N MET A 222 7.06 20.83 16.45
CA MET A 222 6.15 19.68 16.46
C MET A 222 6.78 18.46 15.77
N GLU A 223 7.39 18.67 14.61
CA GLU A 223 8.07 17.61 13.86
C GLU A 223 9.20 16.96 14.68
N ASP A 224 10.08 17.77 15.27
CA ASP A 224 11.17 17.27 16.11
C ASP A 224 10.64 16.49 17.31
N ALA A 225 9.65 17.04 18.01
CA ALA A 225 9.06 16.38 19.18
C ALA A 225 8.44 15.02 18.83
N ILE A 226 7.71 14.93 17.73
CA ILE A 226 7.10 13.69 17.24
C ILE A 226 8.18 12.66 16.87
N ARG A 227 9.23 13.07 16.16
CA ARG A 227 10.33 12.18 15.76
C ARG A 227 11.08 11.62 16.97
N ARG A 228 11.25 12.44 18.01
CA ARG A 228 11.85 12.05 19.30
C ARG A 228 10.89 11.26 20.21
N GLY A 229 9.65 11.06 19.78
CA GLY A 229 8.65 10.24 20.47
C GLY A 229 7.94 10.92 21.63
N PHE A 230 8.03 12.25 21.74
CA PHE A 230 7.35 13.01 22.80
C PHE A 230 5.85 13.10 22.56
N SER A 231 5.06 13.08 23.64
CA SER A 231 3.59 13.22 23.57
C SER A 231 3.12 14.67 23.51
N SER A 232 4.00 15.64 23.76
CA SER A 232 3.68 17.05 23.66
C SER A 232 4.91 17.91 23.38
N VAL A 233 4.67 19.14 22.92
CA VAL A 233 5.69 20.15 22.72
C VAL A 233 5.17 21.54 23.08
N LYS A 234 6.02 22.36 23.70
CA LYS A 234 5.74 23.78 23.89
C LYS A 234 5.87 24.51 22.56
N VAL A 235 4.90 25.34 22.24
CA VAL A 235 4.95 26.25 21.08
C VAL A 235 4.92 27.70 21.53
N ASP A 236 5.66 28.55 20.82
CA ASP A 236 5.67 29.99 21.05
C ASP A 236 4.57 30.68 20.21
N LEU A 237 3.34 30.19 20.36
CA LEU A 237 2.14 30.71 19.70
C LEU A 237 1.00 30.85 20.73
N PRO A 238 0.05 31.77 20.50
CA PRO A 238 -1.17 31.82 21.30
C PRO A 238 -1.93 30.49 21.28
N ALA A 239 -2.68 30.21 22.35
CA ALA A 239 -3.57 29.05 22.46
C ALA A 239 -4.80 29.19 21.53
N ASP A 240 -4.55 29.16 20.22
CA ASP A 240 -5.56 29.14 19.16
C ASP A 240 -5.62 27.73 18.56
N ASN A 241 -6.64 26.98 18.96
CA ASN A 241 -6.82 25.59 18.54
C ASN A 241 -6.91 25.47 17.02
N ASN A 242 -7.62 26.37 16.33
CA ASN A 242 -7.78 26.29 14.88
C ASN A 242 -6.45 26.52 14.17
N ARG A 243 -5.66 27.49 14.65
CA ARG A 243 -4.33 27.76 14.11
C ARG A 243 -3.39 26.58 14.33
N LEU A 244 -3.33 26.04 15.55
CA LEU A 244 -2.43 24.95 15.89
C LEU A 244 -2.82 23.64 15.19
N MET A 245 -4.12 23.35 15.07
CA MET A 245 -4.61 22.20 14.32
C MET A 245 -4.25 22.31 12.84
N ARG A 246 -4.35 23.51 12.24
CA ARG A 246 -3.92 23.72 10.85
C ARG A 246 -2.41 23.48 10.66
N ILE A 247 -1.57 23.89 11.62
CA ILE A 247 -0.13 23.65 11.56
C ILE A 247 0.17 22.16 11.68
N ALA A 248 -0.42 21.47 12.67
CA ALA A 248 -0.24 20.03 12.86
C ALA A 248 -0.73 19.23 11.63
N LYS A 249 -1.88 19.62 11.07
CA LYS A 249 -2.38 19.04 9.81
C LYS A 249 -1.41 19.25 8.65
N SER A 250 -0.87 20.47 8.50
CA SER A 250 0.14 20.76 7.46
C SER A 250 1.40 19.89 7.61
N LEU A 251 1.82 19.61 8.84
CA LEU A 251 2.95 18.73 9.14
C LEU A 251 2.68 17.29 8.73
N ILE A 252 1.54 16.74 9.12
CA ILE A 252 1.18 15.35 8.82
C ILE A 252 0.94 15.19 7.31
N GLU A 253 0.27 16.15 6.66
CA GLU A 253 0.00 16.12 5.21
C GLU A 253 1.27 16.24 4.34
N ASP A 254 2.31 16.91 4.83
CA ASP A 254 3.61 16.99 4.15
C ASP A 254 4.50 15.76 4.42
N ASN A 255 4.26 15.01 5.49
CA ASN A 255 5.20 14.03 6.01
C ASN A 255 4.57 12.64 6.19
N TRP A 256 4.58 11.88 5.09
CA TRP A 256 4.13 10.49 5.03
C TRP A 256 4.83 9.56 6.06
N SER A 257 6.02 9.93 6.57
CA SER A 257 6.73 9.11 7.56
C SER A 257 6.08 9.17 8.96
N LEU A 258 5.13 10.07 9.17
CA LEU A 258 4.37 10.25 10.41
C LEU A 258 3.02 9.53 10.41
N PHE A 259 2.83 8.50 9.59
CA PHE A 259 1.58 7.70 9.50
C PHE A 259 1.08 7.11 10.84
N TYR A 260 1.92 7.13 11.87
CA TYR A 260 1.59 6.66 13.22
C TYR A 260 1.05 7.78 14.14
N VAL A 261 0.85 8.98 13.61
CA VAL A 261 0.35 10.17 14.33
C VAL A 261 -1.03 10.52 13.82
N ASP A 262 -1.96 10.76 14.73
CA ASP A 262 -3.30 11.25 14.39
C ASP A 262 -3.25 12.75 14.05
N THR A 263 -4.05 13.17 13.08
CA THR A 263 -4.27 14.57 12.73
C THR A 263 -4.94 15.37 13.85
N SER A 264 -5.61 14.70 14.79
CA SER A 264 -6.20 15.34 15.96
C SER A 264 -5.14 15.66 17.03
N ILE A 265 -5.08 16.94 17.42
CA ILE A 265 -4.24 17.42 18.53
C ILE A 265 -5.10 17.93 19.69
N THR A 266 -4.50 18.01 20.87
CA THR A 266 -5.07 18.72 22.02
C THR A 266 -4.15 19.87 22.40
N VAL A 267 -4.70 21.04 22.74
CA VAL A 267 -3.93 22.20 23.17
C VAL A 267 -4.16 22.39 24.66
N VAL A 268 -3.06 22.41 25.43
CA VAL A 268 -3.07 22.67 26.87
C VAL A 268 -2.46 24.05 27.09
N GLN A 269 -3.17 24.90 27.83
CA GLN A 269 -2.72 26.25 28.15
C GLN A 269 -2.49 26.39 29.66
N GLU A 270 -1.27 26.78 30.01
CA GLU A 270 -0.86 27.21 31.34
C GLU A 270 -0.42 28.69 31.29
N PRO A 271 -0.33 29.40 32.44
CA PRO A 271 0.15 30.77 32.45
C PRO A 271 1.53 30.91 31.77
N GLY A 272 1.57 31.60 30.63
CA GLY A 272 2.80 31.81 29.85
C GLY A 272 3.30 30.60 29.03
N ARG A 273 2.52 29.52 28.95
CA ARG A 273 2.93 28.28 28.26
C ARG A 273 1.77 27.66 27.50
N VAL A 274 2.02 27.30 26.24
CA VAL A 274 1.06 26.59 25.38
C VAL A 274 1.74 25.31 24.91
N ASP A 275 1.16 24.16 25.27
CA ASP A 275 1.61 22.85 24.82
C ASP A 275 0.64 22.26 23.82
N VAL A 276 1.18 21.72 22.73
CA VAL A 276 0.45 20.90 21.77
C VAL A 276 0.71 19.44 22.08
N CYS A 277 -0.35 18.70 22.39
CA CYS A 277 -0.33 17.28 22.69
C CYS A 277 -0.73 16.47 21.45
N PHE A 278 0.09 15.48 21.13
CA PHE A 278 -0.10 14.59 19.99
C PHE A 278 -0.78 13.30 20.43
N LYS A 279 -1.60 12.74 19.54
CA LYS A 279 -2.13 11.39 19.67
C LYS A 279 -1.44 10.48 18.68
N TYR A 280 -1.14 9.26 19.15
CA TYR A 280 -0.50 8.23 18.36
C TYR A 280 -1.48 7.07 18.18
N ASN A 281 -1.52 6.52 16.97
CA ASN A 281 -2.36 5.36 16.66
C ASN A 281 -1.64 4.05 16.99
N ARG A 282 -2.29 2.91 16.72
CA ARG A 282 -1.76 1.57 17.03
C ARG A 282 -0.43 1.24 16.35
N PHE A 283 -0.04 1.97 15.30
CA PHE A 283 1.17 1.72 14.52
C PHE A 283 2.43 2.36 15.11
N LYS A 284 2.32 3.15 16.18
CA LYS A 284 3.45 3.88 16.79
C LYS A 284 4.61 2.97 17.17
N ASP A 285 4.32 1.84 17.79
CA ASP A 285 5.35 0.96 18.34
C ASP A 285 6.03 0.14 17.23
N ASP A 286 5.27 -0.25 16.19
CA ASP A 286 5.76 -0.97 15.03
C ASP A 286 6.24 -0.08 13.87
N ARG A 287 6.29 1.25 14.07
CA ARG A 287 6.52 2.24 13.00
C ARG A 287 7.77 1.96 12.16
N ALA A 288 8.85 1.49 12.78
CA ALA A 288 10.11 1.20 12.10
C ALA A 288 9.96 -0.01 11.14
N VAL A 289 9.29 -1.06 11.60
CA VAL A 289 9.04 -2.28 10.81
C VAL A 289 8.07 -1.98 9.67
N LEU A 290 7.00 -1.25 9.96
CA LEU A 290 5.99 -0.85 8.97
C LEU A 290 6.58 0.07 7.90
N LEU A 291 7.40 1.04 8.30
CA LEU A 291 8.14 1.91 7.39
C LEU A 291 9.04 1.09 6.45
N GLU A 292 9.74 0.09 6.96
CA GLU A 292 10.62 -0.73 6.12
C GLU A 292 9.84 -1.61 5.14
N LYS A 293 8.67 -2.12 5.54
CA LYS A 293 7.73 -2.80 4.62
C LYS A 293 7.24 -1.86 3.52
N MET A 294 6.85 -0.62 3.86
CA MET A 294 6.46 0.39 2.86
C MET A 294 7.61 0.66 1.88
N LYS A 295 8.84 0.83 2.37
CA LYS A 295 10.03 1.00 1.52
C LYS A 295 10.27 -0.20 0.61
N GLY A 296 9.95 -1.41 1.06
CA GLY A 296 9.93 -2.62 0.24
C GLY A 296 9.00 -2.48 -0.97
N VAL A 297 7.77 -2.03 -0.75
CA VAL A 297 6.80 -1.77 -1.84
C VAL A 297 7.30 -0.66 -2.77
N ALA A 298 7.86 0.43 -2.24
CA ALA A 298 8.43 1.49 -3.07
C ALA A 298 9.59 1.00 -3.94
N ARG A 299 10.45 0.13 -3.41
CA ARG A 299 11.54 -0.52 -4.18
C ARG A 299 10.99 -1.40 -5.31
N GLU A 300 9.95 -2.19 -5.03
CA GLU A 300 9.28 -3.00 -6.05
C GLU A 300 8.68 -2.15 -7.17
N VAL A 301 7.88 -1.13 -6.81
CA VAL A 301 7.27 -0.21 -7.78
C VAL A 301 8.34 0.51 -8.59
N PHE A 302 9.41 0.96 -7.94
CA PHE A 302 10.52 1.60 -8.62
C PHE A 302 11.14 0.68 -9.67
N GLU A 303 11.53 -0.52 -9.29
CA GLU A 303 12.21 -1.47 -10.19
C GLU A 303 11.30 -1.97 -11.33
N THR A 304 10.03 -2.21 -11.04
CA THR A 304 9.09 -2.81 -12.01
C THR A 304 8.38 -1.79 -12.90
N ARG A 305 8.19 -0.56 -12.42
CA ARG A 305 7.37 0.46 -13.11
C ARG A 305 8.14 1.74 -13.46
N VAL A 306 9.05 2.22 -12.61
CA VAL A 306 9.62 3.58 -12.75
C VAL A 306 11.03 3.64 -13.34
N LYS A 307 11.88 2.65 -13.09
CA LYS A 307 13.31 2.66 -13.47
C LYS A 307 13.56 2.87 -14.97
N GLY A 308 12.62 2.43 -15.82
CA GLY A 308 12.66 2.60 -17.27
C GLY A 308 12.00 3.88 -17.80
N CYS A 309 11.37 4.67 -16.94
CA CYS A 309 10.66 5.90 -17.33
C CYS A 309 11.65 6.97 -17.78
N ARG A 310 11.34 7.63 -18.90
CA ARG A 310 12.20 8.66 -19.50
C ARG A 310 11.93 10.05 -18.94
N THR A 311 10.71 10.28 -18.48
CA THR A 311 10.27 11.56 -17.95
C THR A 311 9.62 11.40 -16.58
N ARG A 312 9.53 12.51 -15.84
CA ARG A 312 8.78 12.54 -14.57
C ARG A 312 7.30 12.28 -14.76
N TYR A 313 6.75 12.70 -15.90
CA TYR A 313 5.39 12.40 -16.31
C TYR A 313 5.16 10.88 -16.45
N ASP A 314 6.08 10.18 -17.14
CA ASP A 314 6.02 8.72 -17.28
C ASP A 314 6.16 8.00 -15.92
N ALA A 315 6.95 8.56 -15.00
CA ALA A 315 7.06 8.01 -13.65
C ALA A 315 5.77 8.23 -12.84
N GLU A 316 5.17 9.41 -12.92
CA GLU A 316 3.92 9.74 -12.23
C GLU A 316 2.77 8.84 -12.68
N ILE A 317 2.59 8.68 -14.00
CA ILE A 317 1.54 7.80 -14.54
C ILE A 317 1.76 6.34 -14.12
N ALA A 318 3.00 5.86 -14.12
CA ALA A 318 3.31 4.50 -13.72
C ALA A 318 3.00 4.22 -12.24
N ILE A 319 3.20 5.22 -11.36
CA ILE A 319 2.85 5.13 -9.93
C ILE A 319 1.34 5.21 -9.73
N HIS A 320 0.68 6.13 -10.44
CA HIS A 320 -0.78 6.24 -10.46
C HIS A 320 -1.42 4.91 -10.85
N ASP A 321 -1.02 4.35 -11.99
CA ASP A 321 -1.57 3.13 -12.55
C ASP A 321 -1.31 1.93 -11.64
N TYR A 322 -0.13 1.86 -11.01
CA TYR A 322 0.13 0.84 -10.00
C TYR A 322 -0.91 0.85 -8.87
N LEU A 323 -1.30 2.02 -8.35
CA LEU A 323 -2.32 2.09 -7.31
C LEU A 323 -3.72 1.77 -7.85
N VAL A 324 -4.08 2.28 -9.04
CA VAL A 324 -5.37 1.96 -9.68
C VAL A 324 -5.53 0.47 -9.96
N GLU A 325 -4.48 -0.21 -10.38
CA GLU A 325 -4.48 -1.65 -10.67
C GLU A 325 -4.53 -2.52 -9.40
N ASN A 326 -3.96 -2.04 -8.29
CA ASN A 326 -3.68 -2.88 -7.12
C ASN A 326 -4.47 -2.49 -5.88
N VAL A 327 -5.27 -1.42 -5.87
CA VAL A 327 -5.96 -0.94 -4.67
C VAL A 327 -7.46 -0.96 -4.87
N VAL A 328 -8.17 -1.52 -3.88
CA VAL A 328 -9.62 -1.48 -3.81
C VAL A 328 -10.05 -0.48 -2.76
N TYR A 329 -11.12 0.27 -3.05
CA TYR A 329 -11.72 1.16 -2.06
C TYR A 329 -12.41 0.34 -0.95
N ASP A 330 -11.95 0.48 0.28
CA ASP A 330 -12.43 -0.31 1.43
C ASP A 330 -12.44 0.53 2.70
N VAL A 331 -13.51 0.40 3.49
CA VAL A 331 -13.77 1.15 4.73
C VAL A 331 -13.81 0.25 5.98
N SER A 332 -13.51 -1.05 5.85
CA SER A 332 -13.73 -2.05 6.91
C SER A 332 -12.81 -1.85 8.12
N ASP A 333 -11.56 -1.46 7.90
CA ASP A 333 -10.60 -1.12 8.95
C ASP A 333 -10.28 0.37 8.88
N GLN A 334 -10.85 1.15 9.78
CA GLN A 334 -10.75 2.61 9.75
C GLN A 334 -9.31 3.11 9.93
N GLU A 335 -8.54 2.58 10.89
CA GLU A 335 -7.16 3.05 11.08
C GLU A 335 -6.25 2.67 9.91
N LEU A 336 -6.43 1.48 9.36
CA LEU A 336 -5.61 0.99 8.25
C LEU A 336 -5.95 1.69 6.94
N ALA A 337 -7.25 1.82 6.63
CA ALA A 337 -7.73 2.39 5.38
C ALA A 337 -7.45 3.89 5.26
N HIS A 338 -7.32 4.59 6.40
CA HIS A 338 -6.96 6.00 6.49
C HIS A 338 -5.45 6.23 6.67
N SER A 339 -4.61 5.22 6.39
CA SER A 339 -3.15 5.33 6.46
C SER A 339 -2.51 4.85 5.15
N PRO A 340 -1.22 5.14 4.87
CA PRO A 340 -0.58 4.67 3.65
C PRO A 340 -0.38 3.15 3.69
N LEU A 341 -0.42 2.54 4.87
CA LEU A 341 -0.23 1.12 5.08
C LEU A 341 -1.30 0.30 4.39
N GLY A 342 -2.57 0.75 4.46
CA GLY A 342 -3.70 0.03 3.87
C GLY A 342 -3.50 -0.24 2.38
N PRO A 343 -3.37 0.81 1.55
CA PRO A 343 -3.16 0.64 0.11
C PRO A 343 -1.85 -0.07 -0.23
N LEU A 344 -0.76 0.21 0.49
CA LEU A 344 0.56 -0.33 0.15
C LEU A 344 0.69 -1.83 0.48
N LEU A 345 0.26 -2.22 1.68
CA LEU A 345 0.51 -3.56 2.23
C LEU A 345 -0.71 -4.49 2.15
N TRP A 346 -1.93 -3.95 2.23
CA TRP A 346 -3.18 -4.72 2.19
C TRP A 346 -4.05 -4.46 0.96
N LYS A 347 -3.59 -3.59 0.05
CA LYS A 347 -4.29 -3.31 -1.21
C LYS A 347 -5.69 -2.73 -1.01
N LYS A 348 -5.91 -2.06 0.11
CA LYS A 348 -7.21 -1.56 0.57
C LYS A 348 -7.09 -0.20 1.23
N GLY A 349 -7.90 0.77 0.83
CA GLY A 349 -7.95 2.04 1.55
C GLY A 349 -9.02 3.00 1.06
N VAL A 350 -9.14 4.12 1.76
CA VAL A 350 -10.00 5.24 1.37
C VAL A 350 -9.18 6.40 0.80
N CYS A 351 -9.84 7.51 0.47
CA CYS A 351 -9.18 8.68 -0.13
C CYS A 351 -7.94 9.17 0.63
N GLU A 352 -7.96 9.16 1.96
CA GLU A 352 -6.82 9.52 2.80
C GLU A 352 -5.65 8.56 2.61
N GLY A 353 -5.85 7.26 2.88
CA GLY A 353 -4.78 6.28 2.75
C GLY A 353 -4.22 6.19 1.33
N ILE A 354 -5.08 6.27 0.31
CA ILE A 354 -4.67 6.23 -1.11
C ILE A 354 -3.82 7.45 -1.46
N SER A 355 -4.22 8.65 -1.00
CA SER A 355 -3.45 9.88 -1.23
C SER A 355 -2.10 9.86 -0.51
N GLU A 356 -2.04 9.29 0.70
CA GLU A 356 -0.78 9.11 1.43
C GLU A 356 0.13 8.10 0.75
N ALA A 357 -0.43 6.97 0.27
CA ALA A 357 0.31 5.95 -0.47
C ALA A 357 0.88 6.51 -1.78
N PHE A 358 0.10 7.28 -2.53
CA PHE A 358 0.58 7.97 -3.73
C PHE A 358 1.71 8.94 -3.40
N THR A 359 1.54 9.79 -2.39
CA THR A 359 2.58 10.74 -1.94
C THR A 359 3.88 10.01 -1.58
N PHE A 360 3.76 8.92 -0.82
CA PHE A 360 4.91 8.11 -0.43
C PHE A 360 5.63 7.50 -1.63
N LEU A 361 4.91 6.87 -2.57
CA LEU A 361 5.52 6.26 -3.75
C LEU A 361 6.15 7.31 -4.67
N ALA A 362 5.44 8.41 -4.92
CA ALA A 362 5.91 9.53 -5.74
C ALA A 362 7.17 10.17 -5.16
N CYS A 363 7.17 10.54 -3.88
CA CYS A 363 8.36 11.09 -3.22
C CYS A 363 9.51 10.08 -3.19
N SER A 364 9.22 8.81 -2.91
CA SER A 364 10.22 7.74 -2.93
C SER A 364 10.84 7.54 -4.31
N CYS A 365 10.14 7.86 -5.39
CA CYS A 365 10.65 7.78 -6.76
C CYS A 365 11.18 9.13 -7.31
N GLY A 366 11.40 10.11 -6.44
CA GLY A 366 12.01 11.40 -6.80
C GLY A 366 11.05 12.44 -7.38
N LEU A 367 9.74 12.23 -7.26
CA LEU A 367 8.72 13.22 -7.65
C LEU A 367 8.36 14.14 -6.48
N LYS A 368 8.10 15.41 -6.77
CA LYS A 368 7.54 16.35 -5.79
C LYS A 368 6.04 16.13 -5.72
N ALA A 369 5.58 15.43 -4.69
CA ALA A 369 4.17 15.22 -4.41
C ALA A 369 3.85 15.63 -2.97
N ALA A 370 2.65 16.17 -2.76
CA ALA A 370 2.13 16.49 -1.44
C ALA A 370 0.62 16.25 -1.40
N MET A 371 0.06 16.08 -0.21
CA MET A 371 -1.40 15.97 -0.07
C MET A 371 -2.09 17.33 -0.15
N ALA A 372 -3.31 17.29 -0.67
CA ALA A 372 -4.29 18.37 -0.58
C ALA A 372 -5.59 17.82 0.00
N SER A 373 -6.33 18.71 0.67
CA SER A 373 -7.60 18.39 1.29
C SER A 373 -8.68 19.40 0.93
N GLY A 374 -9.93 18.96 1.02
CA GLY A 374 -11.10 19.75 0.66
C GLY A 374 -12.36 18.90 0.66
N THR A 375 -13.23 19.15 -0.30
CA THR A 375 -14.42 18.33 -0.49
C THR A 375 -14.58 17.86 -1.93
N LEU A 376 -15.13 16.66 -2.10
CA LEU A 376 -15.65 16.14 -3.36
C LEU A 376 -17.17 16.04 -3.21
N LYS A 377 -17.93 16.75 -4.04
CA LYS A 377 -19.40 16.78 -3.98
C LYS A 377 -19.96 16.93 -2.54
N LYS A 378 -19.36 17.83 -1.74
CA LYS A 378 -19.68 18.15 -0.33
C LYS A 378 -19.21 17.14 0.74
N SER A 379 -18.62 16.01 0.36
CA SER A 379 -18.00 15.08 1.32
C SER A 379 -16.52 15.42 1.49
N ASN A 380 -15.99 15.29 2.71
CA ASN A 380 -14.56 15.48 2.95
C ASN A 380 -13.74 14.55 2.05
N HIS A 381 -12.71 15.10 1.41
CA HIS A 381 -11.90 14.37 0.46
C HIS A 381 -10.44 14.80 0.53
N ARG A 382 -9.56 13.86 0.22
CA ARG A 382 -8.12 14.07 0.09
C ARG A 382 -7.65 13.53 -1.25
N TRP A 383 -6.70 14.23 -1.83
CA TRP A 383 -6.05 13.91 -3.10
C TRP A 383 -4.63 14.50 -3.07
N ASN A 384 -3.95 14.59 -4.22
CA ASN A 384 -2.55 14.98 -4.30
C ASN A 384 -2.32 16.23 -5.18
N ILE A 385 -1.22 16.93 -4.88
CA ILE A 385 -0.60 17.93 -5.74
C ILE A 385 0.75 17.40 -6.17
N VAL A 386 1.04 17.45 -7.46
CA VAL A 386 2.35 17.08 -8.03
C VAL A 386 2.94 18.27 -8.77
N GLU A 387 4.25 18.49 -8.57
CA GLU A 387 5.00 19.50 -9.32
C GLU A 387 5.87 18.84 -10.38
N LEU A 388 5.54 19.10 -11.64
CA LEU A 388 6.27 18.64 -12.81
C LEU A 388 6.73 19.84 -13.63
N GLU A 389 8.03 19.91 -13.92
CA GLU A 389 8.60 20.93 -14.81
C GLU A 389 8.17 22.37 -14.43
N GLY A 390 8.22 22.68 -13.14
CA GLY A 390 7.90 24.00 -12.58
C GLY A 390 6.40 24.32 -12.45
N GLU A 391 5.52 23.44 -12.92
CA GLU A 391 4.07 23.62 -12.88
C GLU A 391 3.44 22.63 -11.90
N ARG A 392 2.33 23.04 -11.25
CA ARG A 392 1.61 22.21 -10.28
C ARG A 392 0.30 21.70 -10.86
N TYR A 393 -0.03 20.48 -10.48
CA TYR A 393 -1.21 19.78 -10.95
C TYR A 393 -1.93 19.07 -9.82
N HIS A 394 -3.25 18.97 -9.93
CA HIS A 394 -4.06 18.10 -9.09
C HIS A 394 -4.07 16.67 -9.64
N VAL A 395 -3.91 15.70 -8.75
CA VAL A 395 -4.05 14.27 -9.05
C VAL A 395 -4.96 13.64 -8.02
N ASP A 396 -6.00 12.93 -8.44
CA ASP A 396 -6.88 12.17 -7.54
C ASP A 396 -7.01 10.71 -7.98
N VAL A 397 -6.08 9.88 -7.50
CA VAL A 397 -6.05 8.43 -7.73
C VAL A 397 -7.34 7.75 -7.26
N THR A 398 -7.97 8.26 -6.20
CA THR A 398 -9.17 7.65 -5.62
C THR A 398 -10.35 7.73 -6.57
N SER A 399 -10.53 8.90 -7.20
CA SER A 399 -11.58 9.08 -8.21
C SER A 399 -11.27 8.35 -9.53
N ASP A 400 -10.01 7.95 -9.72
CA ASP A 400 -9.51 7.26 -10.92
C ASP A 400 -9.41 5.72 -10.76
N LEU A 401 -9.74 5.15 -9.58
CA LEU A 401 -9.75 3.69 -9.33
C LEU A 401 -10.62 2.86 -10.30
N SER A 402 -11.52 3.51 -11.05
CA SER A 402 -12.29 2.85 -12.11
C SER A 402 -11.46 2.49 -13.35
N GLY A 403 -10.16 2.81 -13.36
CA GLY A 403 -9.26 2.61 -14.49
C GLY A 403 -9.21 3.80 -15.45
N LEU A 404 -9.66 4.98 -15.02
CA LEU A 404 -9.62 6.21 -15.79
C LEU A 404 -8.46 7.08 -15.33
N HIS A 405 -8.04 8.03 -16.18
CA HIS A 405 -7.13 9.12 -15.81
C HIS A 405 -7.88 10.46 -15.74
N ALA A 406 -9.16 10.40 -15.33
CA ALA A 406 -10.10 11.52 -15.33
C ALA A 406 -9.63 12.69 -14.47
N TYR A 407 -8.90 12.38 -13.40
CA TYR A 407 -8.39 13.33 -12.43
C TYR A 407 -6.87 13.42 -12.42
N PHE A 408 -6.21 12.89 -13.44
CA PHE A 408 -4.76 12.95 -13.61
C PHE A 408 -4.31 14.31 -14.17
N ASN A 409 -3.45 15.00 -13.42
CA ASN A 409 -2.88 16.31 -13.75
C ASN A 409 -3.89 17.40 -14.16
N CYS A 410 -4.92 17.59 -13.34
CA CYS A 410 -5.91 18.64 -13.53
C CYS A 410 -5.40 20.02 -13.08
N SER A 411 -5.79 21.08 -13.80
CA SER A 411 -5.68 22.46 -13.31
C SER A 411 -6.77 22.79 -12.27
N ASP A 412 -6.60 23.91 -11.57
CA ASP A 412 -7.61 24.53 -10.68
C ASP A 412 -8.97 24.64 -11.40
N ALA A 413 -8.98 25.01 -12.69
CA ALA A 413 -10.20 25.16 -13.48
C ALA A 413 -10.88 23.82 -13.82
N LEU A 414 -10.10 22.74 -14.00
CA LEU A 414 -10.65 21.42 -14.29
C LEU A 414 -11.10 20.67 -13.04
N ILE A 415 -10.34 20.78 -11.94
CA ILE A 415 -10.62 20.07 -10.69
C ILE A 415 -11.84 20.69 -9.97
N SER A 416 -11.98 22.02 -10.03
CA SER A 416 -13.06 22.78 -9.37
C SER A 416 -14.47 22.45 -9.84
N LYS A 417 -14.61 21.77 -10.99
CA LYS A 417 -15.91 21.27 -11.48
C LYS A 417 -16.53 20.22 -10.56
N THR A 418 -15.73 19.55 -9.72
CA THR A 418 -16.17 18.47 -8.83
C THR A 418 -15.63 18.58 -7.41
N HIS A 419 -14.43 19.16 -7.27
CA HIS A 419 -13.73 19.34 -6.00
C HIS A 419 -13.79 20.79 -5.54
N THR A 420 -13.71 20.99 -4.23
CA THR A 420 -13.52 22.30 -3.61
C THR A 420 -12.33 22.22 -2.66
N PRO A 421 -11.13 22.68 -3.08
CA PRO A 421 -9.95 22.73 -2.23
C PRO A 421 -10.18 23.60 -0.99
N SER A 422 -9.73 23.12 0.18
CA SER A 422 -9.68 23.94 1.40
C SER A 422 -8.71 25.12 1.26
N LYS A 423 -7.78 25.03 0.31
CA LYS A 423 -6.73 26.01 0.04
C LYS A 423 -6.36 25.99 -1.44
N LYS A 424 -6.06 27.17 -1.99
CA LYS A 424 -5.56 27.30 -3.36
C LYS A 424 -4.10 26.88 -3.43
N MET A 425 -3.80 25.83 -4.18
CA MET A 425 -2.46 25.25 -4.29
C MET A 425 -1.65 25.81 -5.48
N GLY A 426 -2.33 26.56 -6.37
CA GLY A 426 -1.70 27.27 -7.49
C GLY A 426 -1.51 26.40 -8.72
N CYS A 427 -2.47 25.53 -9.04
CA CYS A 427 -2.37 24.61 -10.16
C CYS A 427 -2.95 25.26 -11.43
N GLY A 428 -2.21 26.19 -12.03
CA GLY A 428 -2.69 26.98 -13.17
C GLY A 428 -2.71 26.26 -14.51
N SER A 429 -1.92 25.19 -14.65
CA SER A 429 -1.68 24.49 -15.92
C SER A 429 -2.41 23.15 -15.97
N ASP A 430 -2.82 22.75 -17.18
CA ASP A 430 -3.33 21.42 -17.51
C ASP A 430 -2.55 20.80 -18.68
N ARG A 431 -1.36 21.35 -19.02
CA ARG A 431 -0.59 20.91 -20.21
C ARG A 431 -0.18 19.43 -20.14
N LEU A 432 0.03 18.92 -18.92
CA LEU A 432 0.35 17.52 -18.64
C LEU A 432 -0.89 16.71 -18.21
N ASN A 433 -2.10 17.20 -18.45
CA ASN A 433 -3.30 16.38 -18.26
C ASN A 433 -3.26 15.18 -19.22
N PHE A 434 -3.64 14.00 -18.72
CA PHE A 434 -3.57 12.75 -19.47
C PHE A 434 -4.26 12.83 -20.85
N TYR A 435 -5.49 13.32 -20.91
CA TYR A 435 -6.24 13.37 -22.17
C TYR A 435 -5.70 14.44 -23.12
N LYS A 436 -5.07 15.50 -22.60
CA LYS A 436 -4.46 16.55 -23.42
C LYS A 436 -3.16 16.06 -24.06
N VAL A 437 -2.30 15.40 -23.28
CA VAL A 437 -1.06 14.78 -23.77
C VAL A 437 -1.35 13.71 -24.82
N ASN A 438 -2.39 12.90 -24.61
CA ASN A 438 -2.79 11.84 -25.54
C ASN A 438 -3.66 12.33 -26.73
N GLY A 439 -3.91 13.64 -26.85
CA GLY A 439 -4.70 14.21 -27.95
C GLY A 439 -6.17 13.76 -27.98
N CYS A 440 -6.73 13.39 -26.82
CA CYS A 440 -8.10 12.89 -26.66
C CYS A 440 -8.95 13.79 -25.73
N MET A 441 -8.61 15.08 -25.63
CA MET A 441 -9.43 16.11 -24.99
C MET A 441 -10.04 17.03 -26.05
N PHE A 442 -11.38 17.10 -26.11
CA PHE A 442 -12.09 17.82 -27.17
C PHE A 442 -13.00 18.93 -26.63
N LYS A 443 -12.91 20.11 -27.25
CA LYS A 443 -13.77 21.27 -26.93
C LYS A 443 -15.13 21.20 -27.60
N THR A 444 -15.15 20.69 -28.84
CA THR A 444 -16.35 20.64 -29.66
C THR A 444 -16.77 19.21 -29.91
N ALA A 445 -18.06 19.01 -30.10
CA ALA A 445 -18.60 17.70 -30.44
C ALA A 445 -18.15 17.24 -31.84
N TYR A 446 -17.77 18.18 -32.72
CA TYR A 446 -17.23 17.89 -34.05
C TYR A 446 -15.83 17.24 -33.97
N ASP A 447 -14.95 17.77 -33.13
CA ASP A 447 -13.61 17.20 -32.95
C ASP A 447 -13.68 15.80 -32.32
N ALA A 448 -14.54 15.64 -31.32
CA ALA A 448 -14.80 14.34 -30.69
C ALA A 448 -15.36 13.32 -31.70
N LYS A 449 -16.27 13.75 -32.59
CA LYS A 449 -16.78 12.91 -33.67
C LYS A 449 -15.67 12.44 -34.61
N SER A 450 -14.83 13.36 -35.06
CA SER A 450 -13.70 13.06 -35.96
C SER A 450 -12.73 12.07 -35.33
N TYR A 451 -12.46 12.21 -34.03
CA TYR A 451 -11.67 11.24 -33.27
C TYR A 451 -12.32 9.86 -33.23
N ILE A 452 -13.63 9.76 -32.93
CA ILE A 452 -14.35 8.48 -32.92
C ILE A 452 -14.28 7.80 -34.30
N GLU A 453 -14.53 8.54 -35.37
CA GLU A 453 -14.46 8.02 -36.74
C GLU A 453 -13.05 7.53 -37.09
N SER A 454 -12.00 8.22 -36.62
CA SER A 454 -10.62 7.78 -36.81
C SER A 454 -10.31 6.42 -36.16
N LYS A 455 -11.08 5.99 -35.14
CA LYS A 455 -10.90 4.69 -34.47
C LYS A 455 -11.60 3.54 -35.17
N SER A 456 -12.41 3.81 -36.19
CA SER A 456 -13.16 2.79 -36.94
C SER A 456 -12.28 1.71 -37.59
N GLY A 457 -11.03 2.03 -37.94
CA GLY A 457 -10.06 1.09 -38.51
C GLY A 457 -9.26 0.26 -37.50
N ALA A 458 -9.49 0.44 -36.20
CA ALA A 458 -8.79 -0.32 -35.17
C ALA A 458 -9.31 -1.77 -35.08
N GLY A 459 -8.51 -2.65 -34.48
CA GLY A 459 -8.86 -4.06 -34.36
C GLY A 459 -10.09 -4.29 -33.47
N ARG A 460 -10.82 -5.38 -33.74
CA ARG A 460 -11.93 -5.83 -32.90
C ARG A 460 -11.47 -5.98 -31.45
N GLY A 461 -12.24 -5.44 -30.50
CA GLY A 461 -11.92 -5.43 -29.08
C GLY A 461 -11.05 -4.26 -28.62
N SER A 462 -10.57 -3.40 -29.53
CA SER A 462 -9.84 -2.19 -29.13
C SER A 462 -10.72 -1.25 -28.30
N VAL A 463 -10.14 -0.71 -27.22
CA VAL A 463 -10.78 0.25 -26.32
C VAL A 463 -10.02 1.56 -26.38
N PHE A 464 -10.74 2.67 -26.52
CA PHE A 464 -10.19 4.02 -26.48
C PHE A 464 -10.99 4.90 -25.54
N GLU A 465 -10.36 5.93 -25.01
CA GLU A 465 -11.01 6.89 -24.11
C GLU A 465 -10.77 8.31 -24.60
N PHE A 466 -11.72 9.18 -24.31
CA PHE A 466 -11.60 10.61 -24.55
C PHE A 466 -12.45 11.40 -23.56
N MET A 467 -12.12 12.68 -23.42
CA MET A 467 -12.88 13.60 -22.59
C MET A 467 -13.34 14.83 -23.37
N THR A 468 -14.40 15.45 -22.90
CA THR A 468 -14.88 16.75 -23.38
C THR A 468 -14.61 17.86 -22.37
N GLU A 469 -14.18 19.02 -22.85
CA GLU A 469 -13.86 20.14 -21.95
C GLU A 469 -15.13 20.80 -21.39
N ASN A 470 -16.19 20.86 -22.20
CA ASN A 470 -17.41 21.63 -21.94
C ASN A 470 -18.58 20.77 -21.42
N GLY A 471 -18.32 19.57 -20.92
CA GLY A 471 -19.36 18.67 -20.39
C GLY A 471 -19.96 17.73 -21.44
N VAL A 472 -21.16 17.24 -21.19
CA VAL A 472 -21.78 16.15 -21.97
C VAL A 472 -21.93 16.54 -23.45
N MET A 473 -21.49 15.67 -24.36
CA MET A 473 -21.74 15.81 -25.80
C MET A 473 -23.25 15.79 -26.12
N PRO A 474 -23.70 16.56 -27.12
CA PRO A 474 -25.05 16.43 -27.65
C PRO A 474 -25.35 14.97 -28.06
N GLN A 475 -26.59 14.52 -27.78
CA GLN A 475 -27.03 13.15 -28.06
C GLN A 475 -26.85 12.75 -29.53
N GLU A 476 -26.95 13.71 -30.45
CA GLU A 476 -26.78 13.51 -31.90
C GLU A 476 -25.39 12.99 -32.24
N VAL A 477 -24.33 13.48 -31.61
CA VAL A 477 -22.95 13.02 -31.86
C VAL A 477 -22.72 11.60 -31.38
N THR A 478 -23.31 11.25 -30.23
CA THR A 478 -23.28 9.88 -29.68
C THR A 478 -24.06 8.90 -30.56
N ARG A 479 -25.15 9.37 -31.19
CA ARG A 479 -25.98 8.58 -32.11
C ARG A 479 -25.34 8.45 -33.51
N MET A 480 -24.67 9.47 -34.01
CA MET A 480 -23.93 9.43 -35.27
C MET A 480 -22.75 8.46 -35.21
N ALA A 481 -22.03 8.41 -34.07
CA ALA A 481 -20.97 7.44 -33.82
C ALA A 481 -21.47 5.97 -33.82
N ARG A 482 -22.73 5.72 -33.44
CA ARG A 482 -23.35 4.39 -33.46
C ARG A 482 -23.82 3.94 -34.85
N ASN A 483 -24.22 4.90 -35.69
CA ASN A 483 -24.91 4.59 -36.95
C ASN A 483 -24.10 4.84 -38.21
N GLY A 484 -22.99 5.58 -38.15
CA GLY A 484 -22.08 5.84 -39.27
C GLY A 484 -22.74 6.54 -40.47
N ALA A 485 -22.21 7.68 -40.90
CA ALA A 485 -22.47 8.15 -42.27
C ALA A 485 -21.80 7.18 -43.26
N GLY A 486 -22.43 6.02 -43.52
CA GLY A 486 -21.88 4.98 -44.39
C GLY A 486 -21.99 3.52 -43.90
N GLY A 487 -22.69 3.22 -42.80
CA GLY A 487 -23.00 1.82 -42.46
C GLY A 487 -21.83 0.93 -41.99
N SER A 488 -20.78 1.50 -41.39
CA SER A 488 -19.74 0.71 -40.72
C SER A 488 -20.21 0.21 -39.36
N VAL A 489 -20.73 -1.03 -39.35
CA VAL A 489 -21.07 -1.81 -38.16
C VAL A 489 -19.80 -2.08 -37.36
N GLY A 490 -19.68 -1.55 -36.13
CA GLY A 490 -18.56 -1.95 -35.27
C GLY A 490 -18.11 -1.00 -34.16
N ILE A 491 -18.78 0.12 -33.83
CA ILE A 491 -18.30 1.03 -32.76
C ILE A 491 -19.38 1.25 -31.71
N THR A 492 -19.00 1.11 -30.44
CA THR A 492 -19.84 1.50 -29.29
C THR A 492 -19.18 2.63 -28.53
N VAL A 493 -19.91 3.74 -28.38
CA VAL A 493 -19.52 4.84 -27.51
C VAL A 493 -20.39 4.85 -26.26
N THR A 494 -19.75 4.84 -25.10
CA THR A 494 -20.38 4.82 -23.77
C THR A 494 -19.91 6.05 -23.00
N ASN A 495 -20.84 6.83 -22.46
CA ASN A 495 -20.50 7.86 -21.49
C ASN A 495 -20.26 7.18 -20.14
N LEU A 496 -19.05 7.34 -19.59
CA LEU A 496 -18.66 6.73 -18.33
C LEU A 496 -19.03 7.61 -17.13
N ASP A 497 -18.83 8.91 -17.30
CA ASP A 497 -19.23 9.95 -16.36
C ASP A 497 -19.31 11.28 -17.13
N TYR A 498 -20.03 12.28 -16.62
CA TYR A 498 -20.32 13.62 -17.15
C TYR A 498 -19.58 14.05 -18.45
N ARG A 499 -18.25 14.03 -18.46
CA ARG A 499 -17.40 14.47 -19.58
C ARG A 499 -16.45 13.42 -20.16
N PHE A 500 -16.54 12.16 -19.72
CA PHE A 500 -15.64 11.07 -20.08
C PHE A 500 -16.38 9.99 -20.87
N TYR A 501 -15.71 9.50 -21.91
CA TYR A 501 -16.31 8.57 -22.87
C TYR A 501 -15.34 7.45 -23.22
N ARG A 502 -15.89 6.25 -23.36
CA ARG A 502 -15.18 5.06 -23.82
C ARG A 502 -15.72 4.61 -25.17
N ILE A 503 -14.82 4.28 -26.07
CA ILE A 503 -15.06 3.75 -27.40
C ILE A 503 -14.62 2.28 -27.38
N ILE A 504 -15.47 1.38 -27.84
CA ILE A 504 -15.17 -0.05 -28.01
C ILE A 504 -15.44 -0.44 -29.46
N ILE A 505 -14.43 -1.02 -30.11
CA ILE A 505 -14.55 -1.59 -31.45
C ILE A 505 -15.09 -3.03 -31.33
N LYS A 506 -16.20 -3.33 -31.99
CA LYS A 506 -17.00 -4.54 -31.85
C LYS A 506 -16.71 -5.62 -32.85
#